data_AF-A0A968B0B2-F1
#
_entry.id   AF-A0A968B0B2-F1
#
_cell.length_a   1.000
_cell.length_b   1.000
_cell.length_c   1.000
_cell.angle_alpha   90.00
_cell.angle_beta   90.00
_cell.angle_gamma   90.00
#
_symmetry.space_group_name_H-M   'P 1'
#
loop_
_entity.id
_entity.type
_entity.pdbx_description
1 polymer ?
#
loop_
_entity_poly.entity_id
_entity_poly.type
_entity_poly.pdbx_seq_one_letter_code
_entity_poly.pdbx_strand_id
1 'polypeptide(L)' 'YRPSPLDRWARKLVRTRLTGLRTGSLKLVDQGEIEHYGQSDAALRATVYVEDPRFYRTLALRGSLGGAEAYMDGHWQ' A
#
# COMPACT_ATOMS: atom_id res chain seq x y z
N TYR A 1 12.98 10.22 -10.51
CA TYR A 1 12.23 9.06 -11.05
C TYR A 1 10.78 9.50 -11.29
N ARG A 2 10.19 9.24 -12.47
CA ARG A 2 8.79 9.60 -12.74
C ARG A 2 7.89 8.40 -12.39
N PRO A 3 6.84 8.57 -11.56
CA PRO A 3 5.98 7.46 -11.16
C PRO A 3 5.27 6.86 -12.38
N SER A 4 5.32 5.54 -12.51
CA SER A 4 4.64 4.80 -13.57
C SER A 4 3.12 4.80 -13.35
N PRO A 5 2.29 4.67 -14.41
CA PRO A 5 0.86 4.40 -14.26
C PRO A 5 0.54 3.23 -13.30
N LEU A 6 1.40 2.21 -13.27
CA LEU A 6 1.29 1.07 -12.37
C LEU A 6 1.50 1.47 -10.90
N ASP A 7 2.44 2.37 -10.63
CA ASP A 7 2.71 2.86 -9.28
C ASP A 7 1.53 3.69 -8.76
N ARG A 8 0.86 4.46 -9.64
CA ARG A 8 -0.36 5.20 -9.29
C ARG A 8 -1.53 4.28 -8.98
N TRP A 9 -1.73 3.22 -9.77
CA TRP A 9 -2.75 2.21 -9.50
C TRP A 9 -2.47 1.49 -8.17
N ALA A 10 -1.22 1.06 -7.94
CA ALA A 10 -0.81 0.40 -6.70
C ALA A 10 -0.98 1.31 -5.48
N ARG A 11 -0.63 2.60 -5.60
CA ARG A 11 -0.87 3.62 -4.55
C ARG A 11 -2.35 3.67 -4.19
N LYS A 12 -3.24 3.76 -5.18
CA LYS A 12 -4.69 3.77 -4.96
C LYS A 12 -5.17 2.49 -4.25
N LEU A 13 -4.71 1.32 -4.70
CA LEU A 13 -5.08 0.04 -4.09
C LEU A 13 -4.63 -0.06 -2.62
N VAL A 14 -3.38 0.30 -2.33
CA VAL A 14 -2.85 0.31 -0.97
C VAL A 14 -3.66 1.25 -0.08
N ARG A 15 -3.93 2.49 -0.54
CA ARG A 15 -4.74 3.45 0.21
C ARG A 15 -6.14 2.90 0.51
N THR A 16 -6.81 2.28 -0.45
CA THR A 16 -8.12 1.64 -0.23
C THR A 16 -8.03 0.51 0.81
N ARG A 17 -6.97 -0.30 0.81
CA ARG A 17 -6.77 -1.32 1.86
C ARG A 17 -6.57 -0.69 3.24
N LEU A 18 -5.78 0.36 3.31
CA LEU A 18 -5.50 1.09 4.54
C LEU A 18 -6.74 1.82 5.09
N THR A 19 -7.66 2.29 4.24
CA THR A 19 -8.95 2.84 4.72
C THR A 19 -9.80 1.81 5.45
N GLY A 20 -9.59 0.51 5.19
CA GLY A 20 -10.24 -0.59 5.91
C GLY A 20 -9.53 -1.03 7.19
N LEU A 21 -8.46 -0.33 7.62
CA LEU A 21 -7.71 -0.68 8.82
C LEU A 21 -8.59 -0.46 10.05
N ARG A 22 -9.07 -1.54 10.67
CA ARG A 22 -9.95 -1.49 11.85
C ARG A 22 -9.20 -1.53 13.19
N THR A 23 -7.95 -1.95 13.16
CA THR A 23 -7.12 -2.16 14.35
C THR A 23 -5.81 -1.41 14.19
N GLY A 24 -5.51 -0.51 15.12
CA GLY A 24 -4.29 0.28 15.09
C GLY A 24 -4.43 1.60 14.31
N SER A 25 -3.35 2.38 14.33
CA SER A 25 -3.20 3.59 13.54
C SER A 25 -1.95 3.50 12.67
N LEU A 26 -2.07 3.96 11.42
CA LEU A 26 -0.97 4.01 10.49
C LEU A 26 -0.87 5.43 9.93
N LYS A 27 0.29 6.06 10.14
CA LYS A 27 0.68 7.31 9.49
C LYS A 27 1.53 6.99 8.27
N LEU A 28 1.10 7.45 7.11
CA LEU A 28 1.84 7.31 5.85
C LEU A 28 2.36 8.68 5.42
N VAL A 29 3.66 8.79 5.20
CA VAL A 29 4.32 10.02 4.75
C VAL A 29 4.88 9.76 3.36
N ASP A 30 4.36 10.43 2.34
CA ASP A 30 4.73 10.24 0.94
C ASP A 30 4.96 11.60 0.28
N GLN A 31 6.20 11.88 -0.13
CA GLN A 31 6.60 13.16 -0.75
C GLN A 31 6.17 14.42 0.02
N GLY A 32 6.12 14.35 1.34
CA GLY A 32 5.68 15.45 2.22
C GLY A 32 4.17 15.51 2.45
N GLU A 33 3.36 14.72 1.74
CA GLU A 33 1.97 14.47 2.10
C GLU A 33 1.91 13.50 3.29
N ILE A 34 1.08 13.83 4.28
CA ILE A 34 0.85 12.99 5.45
C ILE A 34 -0.59 12.51 5.43
N GLU A 35 -0.77 11.20 5.46
CA GLU A 35 -2.07 10.54 5.53
C GLU A 35 -2.14 9.69 6.80
N HIS A 36 -3.32 9.63 7.43
CA HIS A 36 -3.56 8.79 8.59
C HIS A 36 -4.67 7.80 8.28
N TYR A 37 -4.45 6.55 8.68
CA TYR A 37 -5.36 5.43 8.48
C TYR A 37 -5.60 4.72 9.81
N GLY A 38 -6.80 4.17 9.98
CA GLY A 38 -7.20 3.47 11.22
C GLY A 38 -7.70 4.41 12.32
N GLN A 39 -7.54 3.98 13.57
CA GLN A 39 -8.11 4.66 14.74
C GLN A 39 -7.08 5.57 15.40
N SER A 40 -7.37 6.87 15.47
CA SER A 40 -6.42 7.89 15.99
C SER A 40 -5.97 7.63 17.44
N ASP A 41 -6.79 6.98 18.25
CA ASP A 41 -6.53 6.68 19.66
C ASP A 41 -5.91 5.29 19.90
N ALA A 42 -5.70 4.49 18.85
CA ALA A 42 -5.21 3.14 19.01
C ALA A 42 -3.86 3.10 19.74
N ALA A 43 -3.69 2.10 20.61
CA ALA A 43 -2.45 1.84 21.30
C ALA A 43 -1.33 1.40 20.34
N LEU A 44 -1.70 0.65 19.30
CA LEU A 44 -0.77 0.22 18.24
C LEU A 44 -0.70 1.29 17.15
N ARG A 45 0.47 1.92 17.00
CA ARG A 45 0.71 3.00 16.03
C ARG A 45 1.95 2.70 15.20
N ALA A 46 1.87 2.91 13.90
CA ALA A 46 3.00 2.78 12.99
C ALA A 46 3.12 4.01 12.10
N THR A 47 4.36 4.38 11.72
CA THR A 47 4.62 5.42 10.74
C THR A 47 5.45 4.83 9.60
N VAL A 48 5.02 5.05 8.36
CA VAL A 48 5.69 4.59 7.15
C VAL A 48 6.11 5.80 6.34
N TYR A 49 7.39 5.89 6.04
CA TYR A 49 7.96 6.91 5.16
C TYR A 49 8.20 6.28 3.79
N VAL A 50 7.53 6.83 2.76
CA VAL A 50 7.66 6.38 1.38
C VAL A 50 8.66 7.28 0.68
N GLU A 51 9.86 6.72 0.46
CA GLU A 51 10.94 7.40 -0.27
C GLU A 51 10.89 7.11 -1.77
N ASP A 52 10.37 5.94 -2.15
CA ASP A 52 10.25 5.50 -3.56
C ASP A 52 8.81 5.01 -3.85
N PRO A 53 8.13 5.54 -4.89
CA PRO A 53 6.81 5.07 -5.33
C PRO A 53 6.72 3.56 -5.62
N ARG A 54 7.84 2.89 -5.92
CA ARG A 54 7.92 1.42 -6.06
C ARG A 54 7.48 0.70 -4.79
N PHE A 55 7.55 1.35 -3.62
CA PHE A 55 7.00 0.86 -2.37
C PHE A 55 5.56 0.38 -2.53
N TYR A 56 4.69 1.18 -3.18
CA TYR A 56 3.29 0.84 -3.32
C TYR A 56 3.08 -0.40 -4.16
N ARG A 57 3.85 -0.55 -5.25
CA ARG A 57 3.80 -1.74 -6.09
C ARG A 57 4.30 -2.96 -5.34
N THR A 58 5.42 -2.84 -4.63
CA THR A 58 5.94 -3.90 -3.78
C THR A 58 4.94 -4.27 -2.69
N LEU A 59 4.29 -3.32 -2.03
CA LEU A 59 3.31 -3.60 -0.98
C LEU A 59 2.01 -4.22 -1.54
N ALA A 60 1.52 -3.70 -2.66
CA ALA A 60 0.33 -4.19 -3.34
C ALA A 60 0.52 -5.64 -3.83
N LEU A 61 1.69 -5.94 -4.40
CA LEU A 61 2.02 -7.26 -4.91
C LEU A 61 2.46 -8.19 -3.78
N ARG A 62 3.28 -7.74 -2.83
CA ARG A 62 3.96 -8.56 -1.81
C ARG A 62 3.20 -8.72 -0.50
N GLY A 63 2.13 -7.95 -0.28
CA GLY A 63 1.19 -8.13 0.84
C GLY A 63 -0.05 -8.95 0.50
N SER A 64 -0.28 -9.27 -0.79
CA SER A 64 -1.33 -10.19 -1.29
C SER A 64 -0.74 -11.20 -2.31
N LEU A 65 0.48 -11.66 -2.02
CA LEU A 65 1.54 -12.19 -2.90
C LEU A 65 1.33 -13.54 -3.62
N GLY A 66 0.12 -14.01 -3.89
CA GLY A 66 -0.06 -15.31 -4.59
C GLY A 66 -0.76 -15.26 -5.94
N GLY A 67 -1.79 -14.40 -6.07
CA GLY A 67 -2.76 -14.54 -7.16
C GLY A 67 -2.35 -13.90 -8.49
N ALA A 68 -1.54 -12.84 -8.46
CA ALA A 68 -1.22 -12.07 -9.67
C ALA A 68 -0.07 -12.70 -10.48
N GLU A 69 0.92 -13.29 -9.82
CA GLU A 69 1.96 -14.09 -10.50
C GLU A 69 1.33 -15.35 -11.12
N ALA A 70 0.39 -16.00 -10.43
CA ALA A 70 -0.36 -17.14 -10.98
C ALA A 70 -1.25 -16.80 -12.19
N TYR A 71 -1.76 -15.57 -12.30
CA TYR A 71 -2.51 -15.11 -13.49
C TYR A 71 -1.59 -14.72 -14.65
N MET A 72 -0.46 -14.07 -14.36
CA MET A 72 0.49 -13.62 -15.38
C MET A 72 1.36 -14.75 -15.94
N ASP A 73 1.65 -15.79 -15.16
CA ASP A 73 2.40 -16.98 -15.58
C ASP A 73 1.51 -18.12 -16.11
N GLY A 74 0.20 -17.88 -16.26
CA GLY A 74 -0.74 -18.82 -16.89
C GLY A 74 -1.08 -20.07 -16.06
N HIS A 75 -0.97 -19.99 -14.73
CA HIS A 75 -1.14 -21.14 -13.83
C HIS A 75 -2.62 -21.48 -13.49
N TRP A 76 -3.61 -20.66 -13.88
CA TRP A 76 -5.05 -21.00 -13.87
C TRP A 76 -5.89 -20.03 -14.73
N GLN A 77 -7.13 -20.41 -15.08
CA GLN A 77 -8.14 -19.62 -15.83
C GLN A 77 -9.33 -19.22 -14.95
#